data_AF-A0A2X3CQL0-F1
#
_entry.id   AF-A0A2X3CQL0-F1
#
_cell.length_a   1.000
_cell.length_b   1.000
_cell.length_c   1.000
_cell.angle_alpha   90.00
_cell.angle_beta   90.00
_cell.angle_gamma   90.00
#
_symmetry.space_group_name_H-M   'P 1'
#
loop_
_entity.id
_entity.type
_entity.pdbx_description
1 polymer ?
#
loop_
_entity_poly.entity_id
_entity_poly.type
_entity_poly.pdbx_seq_one_letter_code
_entity_poly.pdbx_strand_id
1 'polypeptide(L)'
;MPGLRQQHWLEGNRTVLIYGGSLASEPDREKYIALRKLRRGRPLDGIVRVMPSSLTLTPLISESDLHGLEKISELLGYAAPVWLWKLCDQ
;
A
#
# COMPACT_ATOMS: atom_id res chain seq x y z
N MET A 1 0.15 -12.26 0.69
CA MET A 1 0.34 -12.93 -0.62
C MET A 1 1.73 -13.56 -0.64
N PRO A 2 1.82 -14.89 -0.78
CA PRO A 2 3.11 -15.57 -0.98
C PRO A 2 3.86 -14.95 -2.17
N GLY A 3 5.17 -14.78 -2.06
CA GLY A 3 6.02 -14.28 -3.16
C GLY A 3 6.05 -12.75 -3.35
N LEU A 4 5.01 -12.00 -2.96
CA LEU A 4 4.93 -10.55 -3.26
C LEU A 4 6.07 -9.74 -2.64
N ARG A 5 6.47 -10.06 -1.41
CA ARG A 5 7.60 -9.36 -0.74
C ARG A 5 8.94 -9.67 -1.41
N GLN A 6 9.12 -10.90 -1.90
CA GLN A 6 10.36 -11.35 -2.54
C GLN A 6 10.49 -10.80 -3.97
N GLN A 7 9.39 -10.81 -4.73
CA GLN A 7 9.36 -10.41 -6.13
C GLN A 7 9.10 -8.91 -6.31
N HIS A 8 8.76 -8.18 -5.24
CA HIS A 8 8.35 -6.77 -5.20
C HIS A 8 7.08 -6.42 -5.99
N TRP A 9 6.68 -7.25 -6.94
CA TRP A 9 5.44 -7.18 -7.68
C TRP A 9 4.96 -8.58 -8.06
N LEU A 10 3.66 -8.71 -8.35
CA LEU A 10 3.04 -9.89 -8.92
C LEU A 10 2.08 -9.44 -10.01
N GLU A 11 1.94 -10.23 -11.06
CA GLU A 11 0.95 -9.99 -12.12
C GLU A 11 0.09 -11.24 -12.32
N GLY A 12 -1.21 -11.01 -12.50
CA GLY A 12 -2.16 -12.07 -12.83
C GLY A 12 -3.58 -11.51 -12.94
N ASN A 13 -4.46 -12.16 -13.70
CA ASN A 13 -5.86 -11.73 -13.86
C ASN A 13 -6.01 -10.23 -14.20
N ARG A 14 -5.15 -9.71 -15.11
CA ARG A 14 -5.10 -8.29 -15.51
C ARG A 14 -4.86 -7.31 -14.34
N THR A 15 -4.31 -7.82 -13.24
CA THR A 15 -4.01 -7.07 -12.02
C THR A 15 -2.51 -7.15 -11.76
N VAL A 16 -1.91 -6.00 -11.44
CA VAL A 16 -0.53 -5.94 -10.95
C VAL A 16 -0.58 -5.55 -9.47
N LEU A 17 -0.03 -6.40 -8.62
CA LEU A 17 0.20 -6.10 -7.20
C LEU A 17 1.63 -5.60 -7.04
N ILE A 18 1.80 -4.57 -6.22
CA ILE A 18 3.11 -3.97 -5.96
C ILE A 18 3.30 -3.93 -4.45
N TYR A 19 4.42 -4.46 -3.97
CA TYR A 19 4.71 -4.51 -2.54
C TYR A 19 4.96 -3.10 -1.99
N GLY A 20 3.96 -2.52 -1.30
CA GLY A 20 3.97 -1.14 -0.78
C GLY A 20 5.03 -0.82 0.27
N GLY A 21 5.55 -1.81 0.99
CA GLY A 21 6.40 -1.60 2.16
C GLY A 21 5.59 -1.43 3.46
N SER A 22 6.24 -0.91 4.50
CA SER A 22 5.62 -0.57 5.78
C SER A 22 5.10 0.87 5.77
N LEU A 23 3.93 1.14 6.35
CA LEU A 23 3.44 2.52 6.53
C LEU A 23 4.16 3.27 7.67
N ALA A 24 4.84 2.55 8.56
CA ALA A 24 5.63 3.14 9.65
C ALA A 24 7.04 3.60 9.20
N SER A 25 7.40 3.35 7.94
CA SER A 25 8.69 3.73 7.37
C SER A 25 8.49 4.81 6.31
N GLU A 26 9.55 5.56 6.00
CA GLU A 26 9.47 6.57 4.95
C GLU A 26 9.16 5.89 3.60
N PRO A 27 8.15 6.37 2.85
CA PRO A 27 7.79 5.77 1.57
C PRO A 27 8.89 5.98 0.53
N ASP A 28 9.11 4.95 -0.29
CA ASP A 28 10.05 4.99 -1.41
C ASP A 28 9.58 5.99 -2.48
N ARG A 29 10.17 7.18 -2.44
CA ARG A 29 9.84 8.29 -3.32
C ARG A 29 9.99 7.93 -4.80
N GLU A 30 11.09 7.26 -5.19
CA GLU A 30 11.35 6.93 -6.58
C GLU A 30 10.31 5.95 -7.11
N LYS A 31 9.97 4.95 -6.31
CA LYS A 31 8.94 3.98 -6.64
C LYS A 31 7.58 4.66 -6.86
N TYR A 32 7.09 5.46 -5.91
CA TYR A 32 5.76 6.10 -6.05
C TYR A 32 5.71 7.11 -7.20
N ILE A 33 6.81 7.82 -7.48
CA ILE A 33 6.91 8.67 -8.67
C ILE A 33 6.87 7.84 -9.95
N ALA A 34 7.52 6.67 -10.00
CA ALA A 34 7.49 5.79 -11.16
C ALA A 34 6.08 5.23 -11.43
N LEU A 35 5.29 4.94 -10.39
CA LEU A 35 3.90 4.47 -10.54
C LEU A 35 3.02 5.46 -11.30
N ARG A 36 3.27 6.77 -11.15
CA ARG A 36 2.58 7.82 -11.90
C ARG A 36 2.78 7.74 -13.42
N LYS A 37 3.83 7.05 -13.87
CA LYS A 37 4.13 6.87 -15.29
C LYS A 37 3.38 5.69 -15.91
N LEU A 38 2.82 4.79 -15.10
CA LEU A 38 2.18 3.56 -15.60
C LEU A 38 0.79 3.79 -16.20
N ARG A 39 0.03 4.77 -15.68
CA ARG A 39 -1.34 5.06 -16.12
C ARG A 39 -1.62 6.57 -16.12
N ARG A 40 -2.46 7.02 -17.06
CA ARG A 40 -2.96 8.41 -17.10
C ARG A 40 -4.15 8.58 -16.16
N GLY A 41 -4.12 9.60 -15.31
CA GLY A 41 -5.23 10.00 -14.44
C GLY A 41 -5.27 9.36 -13.05
N ARG A 42 -5.07 8.04 -12.94
CA ARG A 42 -5.02 7.32 -11.66
C ARG A 42 -3.78 6.43 -11.61
N PRO A 43 -2.76 6.75 -10.78
CA PRO A 43 -1.52 5.97 -10.72
C PRO A 43 -1.73 4.58 -10.12
N LEU A 44 -2.77 4.40 -9.29
CA LEU A 44 -3.14 3.15 -8.65
C LEU A 44 -4.66 3.01 -8.62
N ASP A 45 -5.15 1.77 -8.73
CA ASP A 45 -6.57 1.46 -8.52
C ASP A 45 -6.93 1.47 -7.01
N GLY A 46 -5.95 1.21 -6.14
CA GLY A 46 -5.98 1.51 -4.71
C GLY A 46 -4.88 0.81 -3.91
N ILE A 47 -4.94 0.94 -2.59
CA ILE A 47 -3.94 0.45 -1.64
C ILE A 47 -4.58 -0.56 -0.70
N VAL A 48 -3.92 -1.69 -0.44
CA VAL A 48 -4.37 -2.68 0.53
C VAL A 48 -3.42 -2.69 1.72
N ARG A 49 -3.89 -2.25 2.88
CA ARG A 49 -3.17 -2.38 4.15
C ARG A 49 -3.48 -3.74 4.76
N VAL A 50 -2.51 -4.63 4.70
CA VAL A 50 -2.59 -5.96 5.31
C VAL A 50 -2.23 -5.87 6.79
N MET A 51 -3.09 -6.42 7.64
CA MET A 51 -2.93 -6.43 9.10
C MET A 51 -2.92 -7.89 9.58
N PRO A 52 -1.92 -8.32 10.36
CA PRO A 52 -1.96 -9.65 10.95
C PRO A 52 -3.14 -9.77 11.93
N SER A 53 -3.59 -11.00 12.17
CA SER A 53 -4.66 -11.34 13.11
C SER A 53 -4.44 -10.76 14.50
N SER A 54 -3.20 -10.81 14.96
CA SER A 54 -2.73 -10.25 16.24
C SER A 54 -2.74 -8.72 16.31
N LEU A 55 -2.88 -8.01 15.18
CA LEU A 55 -2.92 -6.55 15.19
C LEU A 55 -4.29 -6.05 15.65
N THR A 56 -4.25 -5.20 16.69
CA THR A 56 -5.39 -4.37 17.10
C THR A 56 -5.10 -2.94 16.66
N LEU A 57 -6.03 -2.34 15.91
CA LEU A 57 -5.95 -0.93 15.54
C LEU A 57 -6.20 -0.07 16.77
N THR A 58 -5.13 0.38 17.41
CA THR A 58 -5.18 1.42 18.44
C THR A 58 -5.18 2.80 17.79
N PRO A 59 -5.59 3.87 18.49
CA PRO A 59 -5.51 5.24 17.96
C PRO A 59 -4.10 5.59 17.46
N LEU A 60 -3.06 5.21 18.20
CA LEU A 60 -1.66 5.44 17.83
C LEU A 60 -1.27 4.76 16.50
N ILE A 61 -1.67 3.50 16.32
CA ILE A 61 -1.38 2.76 15.07
C ILE A 61 -2.18 3.35 13.91
N SER A 62 -3.44 3.72 14.17
CA SER A 62 -4.30 4.36 13.17
C SER A 62 -3.73 5.69 12.69
N GLU A 63 -3.23 6.51 13.60
CA GLU A 63 -2.61 7.80 13.28
C GLU A 63 -1.32 7.62 12.48
N SER A 64 -0.47 6.67 12.89
CA SER A 64 0.74 6.33 12.13
C SER A 64 0.42 5.83 10.71
N ASP A 65 -0.62 5.00 10.56
CA ASP A 65 -1.04 4.50 9.25
C ASP A 65 -1.60 5.63 8.37
N LEU A 66 -2.39 6.55 8.94
CA LEU A 66 -2.88 7.74 8.24
C LEU A 66 -1.72 8.61 7.74
N HIS A 67 -0.76 8.90 8.61
CA HIS A 67 0.40 9.71 8.23
C HIS A 67 1.23 9.08 7.10
N GLY A 68 1.43 7.76 7.15
CA GLY A 68 2.10 7.04 6.06
C GLY A 68 1.33 7.09 4.74
N LEU A 69 -0.01 6.96 4.81
CA LEU A 69 -0.88 7.04 3.63
C LEU A 69 -0.96 8.45 3.05
N GLU A 70 -0.91 9.49 3.87
CA GLU A 70 -0.83 10.89 3.44
C GLU A 70 0.45 11.13 2.64
N LYS A 71 1.61 10.73 3.17
CA LYS A 71 2.89 10.84 2.45
C LYS A 71 2.86 10.09 1.11
N ILE A 72 2.30 8.89 1.08
CA ILE A 72 2.13 8.14 -0.17
C ILE A 72 1.22 8.91 -1.14
N SER A 73 0.13 9.50 -0.66
CA SER A 73 -0.81 10.27 -1.47
C SER A 73 -0.16 11.52 -2.06
N GLU A 74 0.68 12.22 -1.30
CA GLU A 74 1.48 13.36 -1.77
C GLU A 74 2.44 12.95 -2.88
N LEU A 75 3.18 11.86 -2.70
CA LEU A 75 4.11 11.34 -3.71
C LEU A 75 3.41 10.93 -5.00
N LEU A 76 2.23 10.32 -4.87
CA LEU A 76 1.38 9.93 -5.99
C LEU A 76 0.70 11.14 -6.66
N GLY A 77 0.51 12.25 -5.94
CA GLY A 77 -0.37 13.34 -6.35
C GLY A 77 -1.82 12.89 -6.47
N TYR A 78 -2.21 11.83 -5.75
CA TYR A 78 -3.51 11.17 -5.85
C TYR A 78 -3.83 10.43 -4.56
N ALA A 79 -5.00 10.71 -3.99
CA ALA A 79 -5.55 9.98 -2.85
C ALA A 79 -6.24 8.71 -3.36
N ALA A 80 -5.52 7.58 -3.29
CA ALA A 80 -6.06 6.29 -3.71
C ALA A 80 -7.00 5.71 -2.63
N PRO A 81 -8.06 4.98 -3.01
CA PRO A 81 -8.88 4.29 -2.03
C PRO A 81 -8.05 3.24 -1.27
N VAL A 82 -8.30 3.11 0.03
CA VAL A 82 -7.56 2.20 0.92
C VAL A 82 -8.50 1.12 1.46
N TRP A 83 -8.11 -0.14 1.31
CA TRP A 83 -8.77 -1.28 1.93
C TRP A 83 -7.93 -1.81 3.08
N LEU A 84 -8.58 -2.03 4.23
CA LEU A 84 -7.99 -2.70 5.38
C LEU A 84 -8.28 -4.19 5.28
N TRP A 85 -7.25 -5.02 5.22
CA TRP A 85 -7.38 -6.47 5.20
C TRP A 85 -6.77 -7.06 6.47
N LYS A 86 -7.62 -7.38 7.45
CA LYS A 86 -7.22 -8.16 8.62
C LYS A 86 -7.17 -9.64 8.25
N LEU A 87 -6.03 -10.26 8.47
CA LEU A 87 -5.87 -11.70 8.35
C LEU A 87 -6.58 -12.36 9.53
N CYS A 88 -7.34 -13.42 9.27
CA CYS A 88 -7.84 -14.29 10.32
C CYS A 88 -6.82 -15.41 10.54
N ASP A 89 -6.65 -15.83 11.80
CA ASP A 89 -5.98 -17.09 12.08
C ASP A 89 -6.81 -18.23 11.48
N GLN A 90 -6.13 -19.23 10.92
CA GLN A 90 -6.77 -20.46 10.43
C GLN A 90 -7.06 -21.42 11.58
#